data_AF-A0A382FXK6-F1
#
_entry.id   AF-A0A382FXK6-F1
#
_cell.length_a   1.000
_cell.length_b   1.000
_cell.length_c   1.000
_cell.angle_alpha   90.00
_cell.angle_beta   90.00
_cell.angle_gamma   90.00
#
_symmetry.space_group_name_H-M   'P 1'
#
loop_
_entity.id
_entity.type
_entity.pdbx_description
1 polymer ?
#
loop_
_entity_poly.entity_id
_entity_poly.type
_entity_poly.pdbx_seq_one_letter_code
_entity_poly.pdbx_strand_id
1 'polypeptide(L)' 'MTPLHLHYLNESRREFLKHTGMGIGALGLASVLDDRLFAVPTAGGQRNTLVLRQSHFAPRAKNVIYIHLVGGPSHLELF' A
#
# COMPACT_ATOMS: atom_id res chain seq x y z
N MET A 1 -22.57 -42.22 25.08
CA MET A 1 -22.16 -41.97 23.69
C MET A 1 -21.29 -40.73 23.67
N THR A 2 -20.11 -40.79 23.06
CA THR A 2 -19.12 -39.70 23.04
C THR A 2 -19.64 -38.50 22.23
N PRO A 3 -19.51 -37.26 22.72
CA PRO A 3 -20.13 -36.06 22.11
C PRO A 3 -19.61 -35.78 20.68
N LEU A 4 -18.39 -36.19 20.36
CA LEU A 4 -17.80 -36.05 19.02
C LEU A 4 -18.57 -36.82 17.95
N HIS A 5 -19.19 -37.95 18.31
CA HIS A 5 -19.87 -38.82 17.35
C HIS A 5 -21.15 -38.16 16.80
N LEU A 6 -21.85 -37.38 17.64
CA LEU A 6 -23.03 -36.63 17.21
C LEU A 6 -22.67 -35.47 16.27
N HIS A 7 -21.49 -34.88 16.44
CA HIS A 7 -21.00 -33.82 15.58
C HIS A 7 -20.76 -34.34 14.15
N TYR A 8 -20.11 -35.50 14.02
CA TYR A 8 -19.88 -36.16 12.73
C TYR A 8 -21.17 -36.61 12.02
N LEU A 9 -22.22 -36.96 12.78
CA LEU A 9 -23.52 -37.34 12.21
C LEU A 9 -24.33 -36.13 11.71
N ASN A 10 -24.09 -34.94 12.27
CA ASN A 10 -24.79 -33.71 11.91
C ASN A 10 -24.00 -32.80 10.95
N GLU A 11 -22.72 -33.07 10.70
CA GLU A 11 -21.93 -32.37 9.68
C GLU A 11 -22.30 -32.88 8.28
N SER A 12 -23.09 -32.09 7.56
CA SER A 12 -23.29 -32.32 6.14
C SER A 12 -22.01 -32.00 5.36
N ARG A 13 -21.78 -32.67 4.21
CA ARG A 13 -20.65 -32.38 3.30
C ARG A 13 -20.55 -30.90 2.94
N ARG A 14 -21.69 -30.19 2.92
CA ARG A 14 -21.78 -28.75 2.67
C ARG A 14 -21.18 -27.93 3.82
N GLU A 15 -21.42 -28.32 5.06
CA GLU A 15 -20.93 -27.61 6.24
C GLU A 15 -19.42 -27.79 6.39
N PHE A 16 -18.93 -29.02 6.16
CA PHE A 16 -17.50 -29.31 6.07
C PHE A 16 -16.81 -28.40 5.03
N LEU A 17 -17.33 -28.34 3.81
CA LEU A 17 -16.74 -27.51 2.74
C LEU A 17 -16.79 -26.00 3.06
N LYS A 18 -17.83 -25.51 3.75
CA LYS A 18 -17.89 -24.12 4.21
C LYS A 18 -16.76 -23.80 5.18
N HIS A 19 -16.48 -24.70 6.13
CA HIS A 19 -15.44 -24.47 7.14
C HIS A 19 -14.02 -24.67 6.58
N THR A 20 -13.81 -25.61 5.66
CA THR A 20 -12.47 -25.89 5.11
C THR A 20 -12.05 -24.99 3.94
N GLY A 21 -13.00 -24.41 3.21
CA GLY A 21 -12.72 -23.59 2.02
C GLY A 21 -11.90 -22.32 2.32
N MET A 22 -12.08 -21.75 3.51
CA MET A 22 -11.41 -20.52 3.91
C MET A 22 -9.89 -20.71 4.07
N GLY A 23 -9.45 -21.85 4.59
CA GLY A 23 -8.02 -22.15 4.79
C GLY A 23 -7.26 -22.36 3.48
N ILE A 24 -7.87 -23.08 2.52
CA ILE A 24 -7.28 -23.31 1.19
C ILE A 24 -7.20 -21.98 0.42
N GLY A 25 -8.25 -21.15 0.50
CA GLY A 25 -8.25 -19.81 -0.09
C GLY A 25 -7.18 -18.89 0.48
N ALA A 26 -6.94 -18.95 1.80
CA ALA A 26 -5.88 -18.18 2.45
C ALA A 26 -4.48 -18.60 1.99
N LEU A 27 -4.23 -19.90 1.80
CA LEU A 27 -2.95 -20.40 1.25
C LEU A 27 -2.74 -19.96 -0.21
N GLY A 28 -3.79 -20.01 -1.04
CA GLY A 28 -3.73 -19.49 -2.40
C GLY A 28 -3.48 -17.98 -2.45
N LEU A 29 -4.15 -17.21 -1.58
CA LEU A 29 -3.93 -15.77 -1.45
C LEU A 29 -2.50 -15.47 -1.03
N ALA A 30 -1.97 -16.18 -0.02
CA ALA A 30 -0.58 -16.02 0.42
C ALA A 30 0.44 -16.31 -0.70
N SER A 31 0.12 -17.21 -1.64
CA SER A 31 0.99 -17.50 -2.79
C SER A 31 1.00 -16.40 -3.86
N VAL A 32 -0.06 -15.60 -3.97
CA VAL A 32 -0.17 -14.50 -4.96
C VAL A 32 0.16 -13.15 -4.35
N LEU A 33 0.06 -13.02 -3.03
CA LEU A 33 0.37 -11.79 -2.31
C LEU A 33 1.87 -11.48 -2.45
N ASP A 34 2.17 -10.34 -3.06
CA ASP A 34 3.56 -9.86 -3.22
C ASP A 34 4.09 -9.41 -1.86
N ASP A 35 5.20 -10.02 -1.41
CA ASP A 35 5.90 -9.65 -0.16
C ASP A 35 6.30 -8.17 -0.11
N ARG A 36 6.37 -7.49 -1.26
CA ARG A 36 6.65 -6.05 -1.38
C ARG A 36 5.46 -5.14 -1.04
N LEU A 37 4.25 -5.70 -0.94
CA LEU A 37 3.06 -4.97 -0.49
C LEU A 37 3.07 -4.73 1.02
N PHE A 38 3.80 -5.54 1.78
CA PHE A 38 4.08 -5.23 3.17
C PHE A 38 5.03 -4.04 3.20
N ALA A 39 4.57 -2.93 3.76
CA ALA A 39 5.35 -1.72 3.95
C ALA A 39 6.46 -1.98 5.00
N VAL A 40 7.49 -2.73 4.60
CA VAL A 40 8.77 -2.73 5.30
C VAL A 40 9.44 -1.41 4.93
N PRO A 41 9.76 -0.53 5.89
CA PRO A 41 10.70 0.54 5.65
C PRO A 41 12.04 -0.13 5.40
N THR A 42 12.36 -0.37 4.12
CA THR A 42 13.68 -0.83 3.73
C THR A 42 14.64 0.30 4.03
N ALA A 43 15.28 0.23 5.19
CA ALA A 43 16.53 0.92 5.46
C ALA A 43 17.52 0.47 4.37
N GLY A 44 17.62 1.26 3.29
CA GLY A 44 18.61 1.07 2.23
C GLY A 44 18.15 0.40 0.93
N GLY A 45 16.87 0.43 0.57
CA GLY A 45 16.39 -0.25 -0.65
C GLY A 45 15.64 0.60 -1.67
N GLN A 46 14.83 1.55 -1.24
CA GLN A 46 14.18 2.46 -2.17
C GLN A 46 15.16 3.54 -2.56
N ARG A 47 15.62 3.51 -3.82
CA ARG A 47 16.02 4.72 -4.53
C ARG A 47 14.81 5.62 -4.50
N ASN A 48 14.69 6.41 -3.44
CA ASN A 48 13.65 7.38 -3.25
C ASN A 48 13.61 8.20 -4.55
N THR A 49 12.54 8.03 -5.33
CA THR A 49 12.41 8.65 -6.66
C THR A 49 12.30 10.17 -6.55
N LEU A 50 12.20 10.67 -5.31
CA LEU A 50 12.29 12.07 -4.92
C LEU A 50 13.66 12.46 -4.35
N VAL A 51 14.68 11.58 -4.39
CA VAL A 51 16.06 12.04 -4.14
C VAL A 51 16.43 13.01 -5.24
N LEU A 52 16.53 14.27 -4.85
CA LEU A 52 17.00 15.34 -5.70
C LEU A 52 18.39 14.97 -6.24
N ARG A 53 18.46 14.67 -7.54
CA ARG A 53 19.74 14.37 -8.20
C ARG A 53 20.64 15.60 -8.12
N GLN A 54 21.91 15.38 -7.82
CA GLN A 54 22.91 16.45 -7.92
C GLN A 54 23.00 16.92 -9.39
N SER A 55 22.89 18.23 -9.59
CA SER A 55 23.05 18.81 -10.92
C SER A 55 24.53 18.74 -11.32
N HIS A 56 24.81 18.38 -12.58
CA HIS A 56 26.18 18.33 -13.09
C HIS A 56 26.83 19.72 -13.21
N PHE A 57 26.02 20.78 -13.16
CA PHE A 57 26.44 22.17 -13.27
C PHE A 57 25.97 22.98 -12.07
N ALA A 58 26.64 24.10 -11.79
CA ALA A 58 26.21 25.04 -10.78
C ALA A 58 24.80 25.56 -11.12
N PRO A 59 23.82 25.43 -10.21
CA PRO A 59 22.45 25.86 -10.48
C PRO A 59 22.40 27.39 -10.66
N ARG A 60 21.74 27.83 -11.73
CA ARG A 60 21.47 29.25 -12.01
C ARG A 60 19.99 29.45 -12.30
N ALA A 61 19.31 30.25 -11.49
CA ALA A 61 17.92 30.65 -11.76
C ALA A 61 17.92 31.71 -12.89
N LYS A 62 17.28 31.39 -14.02
CA LYS A 62 17.13 32.34 -15.15
C LYS A 62 15.78 33.05 -15.13
N ASN A 63 14.72 32.32 -14.73
CA ASN A 63 13.35 32.82 -14.70
C ASN A 63 12.70 32.44 -13.36
N VAL A 64 11.86 33.33 -12.82
CA VAL A 64 11.06 33.09 -11.61
C VAL A 64 9.59 33.14 -12.02
N ILE A 65 8.84 32.08 -11.70
CA ILE A 65 7.40 32.01 -11.99
C ILE A 65 6.67 32.29 -10.67
N TYR A 66 5.92 33.40 -10.62
CA TYR A 66 5.09 33.76 -9.48
C TYR A 66 3.62 33.50 -9.79
N ILE A 67 2.98 32.63 -9.02
CA ILE A 67 1.58 32.24 -9.21
C ILE A 67 0.74 32.94 -8.15
N HIS A 68 -0.13 33.85 -8.59
CA HIS A 68 -1.12 34.49 -7.72
C HIS A 68 -2.37 33.63 -7.66
N LEU A 69 -2.66 33.07 -6.48
CA LEU A 69 -3.90 32.35 -6.22
C LEU A 69 -5.00 33.35 -5.84
N VAL A 70 -6.26 32.99 -6.09
CA VAL A 70 -7.42 33.82 -5.75
C VAL A 70 -7.41 34.11 -4.25
N GLY A 71 -7.35 35.40 -3.89
CA GLY A 71 -7.33 35.88 -2.50
C GLY A 71 -5.94 36.14 -1.89
N GLY A 72 -4.85 35.91 -2.63
CA GLY A 72 -3.50 36.30 -2.20
C GLY A 72 -3.13 37.72 -2.65
N PRO A 73 -2.36 38.49 -1.87
CA PRO A 73 -1.89 39.82 -2.27
C PRO A 73 -1.00 39.71 -3.52
N SER A 74 -1.24 40.59 -4.49
CA SER A 74 -0.46 40.62 -5.72
C SER A 74 0.90 41.30 -5.53
N HIS A 75 1.84 41.13 -6.47
CA HIS A 75 3.11 41.90 -6.45
C HIS A 75 2.86 43.43 -6.41
N LEU A 76 1.74 43.92 -6.92
CA LEU A 76 1.36 45.34 -6.83
C LEU A 76 0.81 45.73 -5.45
N GLU A 77 0.39 44.76 -4.63
CA GLU A 77 -0.23 44.99 -3.31
C GLU A 77 0.79 44.90 -2.16
N LEU A 78 2.02 44.43 -2.42
CA LEU A 78 2.96 44.08 -1.34
C LEU A 78 4.03 45.14 -1.04
N PHE A 79 4.25 46.17 -1.88
CA PHE A 79 5.06 47.35 -1.53
C PHE A 79 4.87 48.47 -2.57
#